data_AF-A0A7G5ELY2-F1
#
_entry.id   AF-A0A7G5ELY2-F1
#
_cell.length_a   1.000
_cell.length_b   1.000
_cell.length_c   1.000
_cell.angle_alpha   90.00
_cell.angle_beta   90.00
_cell.angle_gamma   90.00
#
_symmetry.space_group_name_H-M   'P 1'
#
loop_
_entity.id
_entity.type
_entity.pdbx_description
1 polymer ?
#
loop_
_entity_poly.entity_id
_entity_poly.type
_entity_poly.pdbx_seq_one_letter_code
_entity_poly.pdbx_strand_id
1 'polypeptide(L)' 'MAYKNPDHARTAKKTVRFRPEDWAMLEVMASRLKTEPATLVYDMTMRRVDNELKALGLGDVPHQHSAGAAC' A
#
# COMPACT_ATOMS: atom_id res chain seq x y z
N MET A 1 -23.22 7.66 -16.82
CA MET A 1 -22.17 8.22 -15.93
C MET A 1 -22.45 7.75 -14.52
N ALA A 2 -22.01 6.56 -14.14
CA ALA A 2 -22.26 6.02 -12.81
C ALA A 2 -21.38 6.78 -11.80
N TYR A 3 -22.05 7.64 -11.04
CA TYR A 3 -21.66 8.34 -9.83
C TYR A 3 -20.34 7.89 -9.18
N LYS A 4 -19.39 8.84 -9.10
CA LYS A 4 -18.30 8.87 -8.12
C LYS A 4 -18.93 8.93 -6.72
N ASN A 5 -19.37 7.78 -6.19
CA ASN A 5 -19.81 7.68 -4.81
C ASN A 5 -18.57 7.30 -3.97
N PRO A 6 -17.98 8.22 -3.19
CA PRO A 6 -16.75 7.96 -2.44
C PRO A 6 -16.90 6.82 -1.42
N ASP A 7 -18.12 6.57 -0.94
CA ASP A 7 -18.44 5.47 -0.01
C ASP A 7 -18.45 4.07 -0.67
N HIS A 8 -18.41 4.03 -2.00
CA HIS A 8 -18.31 2.80 -2.79
C HIS A 8 -17.00 2.70 -3.56
N ALA A 9 -15.96 3.43 -3.14
CA ALA A 9 -14.61 3.00 -3.44
C ALA A 9 -14.44 1.63 -2.79
N ARG A 10 -14.79 0.55 -3.51
CA ARG A 10 -14.46 -0.83 -3.16
C ARG A 10 -12.96 -0.81 -2.89
N THR A 11 -12.57 -0.72 -1.62
CA THR A 11 -11.20 -0.95 -1.18
C THR A 11 -10.95 -2.40 -1.48
N ALA A 12 -10.50 -2.66 -2.71
CA ALA A 12 -10.27 -4.00 -3.21
C ALA A 12 -9.21 -4.62 -2.30
N LYS A 13 -9.65 -5.47 -1.37
CA LYS A 13 -8.75 -6.16 -0.45
C LYS A 13 -7.90 -7.11 -1.27
N LYS A 14 -6.66 -6.72 -1.53
CA LYS A 14 -5.69 -7.56 -2.24
C LYS A 14 -5.09 -8.54 -1.25
N THR A 15 -5.41 -9.83 -1.42
CA THR A 15 -4.83 -10.90 -0.62
C THR A 15 -3.66 -11.50 -1.41
N VAL A 16 -2.49 -11.60 -0.78
CA VAL A 16 -1.30 -12.22 -1.37
C VAL A 16 -0.87 -13.35 -0.46
N ARG A 17 -0.52 -14.50 -1.04
CA ARG A 17 0.01 -15.65 -0.28
C ARG A 17 1.52 -15.65 -0.37
N PHE A 18 2.18 -15.68 0.78
CA PHE A 18 3.63 -15.82 0.90
C PHE A 18 3.99 -17.26 1.26
N ARG A 19 5.20 -17.68 0.89
CA ARG A 19 5.77 -18.90 1.46
C ARG A 19 6.14 -18.65 2.92
N PRO A 20 6.23 -19.70 3.76
CA PRO A 20 6.52 -19.54 5.18
C PRO A 20 7.82 -18.78 5.47
N GLU A 21 8.86 -19.01 4.65
CA GLU A 21 10.17 -18.36 4.82
C GLU A 21 10.08 -16.85 4.52
N ASP A 22 9.39 -16.51 3.43
CA ASP A 22 9.16 -15.13 3.00
C ASP A 22 8.31 -14.38 4.04
N TRP A 23 7.32 -15.05 4.64
CA TRP A 23 6.48 -14.50 5.70
C TRP A 23 7.27 -14.24 7.00
N ALA A 24 8.10 -15.19 7.44
CA ALA A 24 8.92 -15.02 8.62
C ALA A 24 9.90 -13.83 8.49
N MET A 25 10.46 -13.63 7.29
CA MET A 25 11.27 -12.45 7.00
C MET A 25 10.47 -11.15 7.15
N LEU A 26 9.25 -11.10 6.59
CA LEU A 26 8.37 -9.93 6.69
C LEU A 26 8.00 -9.61 8.14
N GLU A 27 7.70 -10.63 8.96
CA GLU A 27 7.41 -10.44 10.38
C GLU A 27 8.59 -9.84 11.15
N VAL A 28 9.82 -10.32 10.89
CA VAL A 28 11.03 -9.78 11.52
C VAL A 28 11.26 -8.32 11.11
N MET A 29 11.07 -7.99 9.83
CA MET A 29 11.21 -6.62 9.34
C MET A 29 10.14 -5.70 9.95
N ALA A 30 8.89 -6.14 9.98
CA ALA A 30 7.78 -5.40 10.55
C ALA A 30 7.97 -5.12 12.05
N SER A 31 8.44 -6.12 12.80
CA SER A 31 8.77 -5.99 14.21
C SER A 31 9.85 -4.92 14.47
N ARG A 32 10.94 -4.93 13.69
CA ARG A 32 12.03 -3.94 13.82
C ARG A 32 11.56 -2.52 13.52
N LEU A 33 10.68 -2.38 12.56
CA LEU A 33 10.11 -1.10 12.13
C LEU A 33 8.89 -0.68 12.96
N LYS A 34 8.47 -1.48 13.94
CA LYS A 34 7.30 -1.26 14.80
C LYS A 34 6.02 -1.01 13.99
N THR A 35 5.82 -1.81 12.95
CA THR A 35 4.69 -1.72 12.03
C THR A 35 4.06 -3.11 11.86
N GLU A 36 2.84 -3.15 11.31
CA GLU A 36 2.20 -4.41 10.94
C GLU A 36 2.76 -4.93 9.60
N PRO A 37 2.91 -6.26 9.41
CA PRO A 37 3.41 -6.81 8.15
C PRO A 37 2.60 -6.38 6.91
N ALA A 38 1.28 -6.24 7.04
CA ALA A 38 0.42 -5.80 5.94
C ALA A 38 0.73 -4.34 5.53
N THR A 39 0.89 -3.46 6.53
CA THR A 39 1.26 -2.06 6.33
C THR A 39 2.66 -1.94 5.72
N LEU A 40 3.62 -2.74 6.20
CA LEU A 40 4.97 -2.79 5.64
C LEU A 40 4.94 -3.17 4.15
N VAL A 41 4.20 -4.22 3.79
CA VAL A 41 4.08 -4.67 2.39
C VAL A 41 3.46 -3.58 1.53
N TYR A 42 2.40 -2.92 2.02
CA TYR A 42 1.77 -1.81 1.32
C TYR A 42 2.76 -0.66 1.06
N ASP A 43 3.46 -0.19 2.09
CA ASP A 43 4.41 0.92 1.98
C ASP A 43 5.56 0.60 1.01
N MET A 44 6.09 -0.64 1.08
CA MET A 44 7.11 -1.10 0.15
C MET A 44 6.60 -1.13 -1.29
N THR A 45 5.37 -1.62 -1.50
CA THR A 45 4.77 -1.63 -2.84
C THR A 45 4.54 -0.23 -3.38
N MET A 46 4.05 0.72 -2.57
CA MET A 46 3.83 2.10 -3.02
C MET A 46 5.14 2.79 -3.39
N ARG A 47 6.18 2.66 -2.56
CA ARG A 47 7.53 3.17 -2.91
C ARG A 47 8.06 2.58 -4.21
N ARG A 48 7.79 1.29 -4.47
CA ARG A 48 8.20 0.64 -5.72
C ARG A 48 7.42 1.19 -6.91
N VAL A 49 6.11 1.36 -6.77
CA VAL A 49 5.25 1.97 -7.80
C VAL A 49 5.70 3.39 -8.12
N ASP A 50 5.96 4.22 -7.11
CA ASP A 50 6.42 5.60 -7.30
C ASP A 50 7.74 5.64 -8.09
N ASN A 51 8.68 4.75 -7.76
CA ASN A 51 9.94 4.64 -8.47
C ASN A 51 9.76 4.19 -9.93
N GLU A 52 8.85 3.26 -10.19
CA GLU A 52 8.53 2.79 -11.55
C GLU A 52 7.83 3.89 -12.36
N LEU A 53 6.86 4.60 -11.77
CA LEU A 53 6.18 5.73 -12.39
C LEU A 53 7.17 6.85 -12.72
N LYS A 54 8.10 7.15 -11.81
CA LYS A 54 9.17 8.12 -12.05
C LYS A 54 10.09 7.69 -13.20
N ALA A 55 10.46 6.41 -13.26
CA ALA A 55 11.29 5.88 -14.35
C ALA A 55 10.59 5.95 -15.72
N LEU A 56 9.25 5.85 -15.73
CA LEU A 56 8.42 5.99 -16.92
C LEU A 56 8.11 7.46 -17.29
N GLY A 57 8.59 8.44 -16.51
CA GLY A 57 8.32 9.87 -16.74
C GLY A 57 6.93 10.33 -16.31
N LEU A 58 6.23 9.54 -15.48
CA LEU A 58 4.86 9.78 -15.01
C LEU A 58 4.79 10.23 -13.53
N GLY A 59 5.90 10.69 -12.95
CA GLY A 59 6.08 10.88 -11.51
C GLY A 59 5.35 12.03 -10.81
N ASP A 60 4.59 12.87 -11.53
CA ASP A 60 3.85 14.02 -10.97
C ASP A 60 2.37 13.70 -10.69
N VAL A 61 2.07 12.51 -10.19
CA VAL A 61 0.70 12.19 -9.70
C VAL A 61 0.69 12.32 -8.18
N PRO A 62 0.17 13.41 -7.60
CA PRO A 62 0.10 13.56 -6.15
C PRO A 62 -0.83 12.49 -5.56
N HIS A 63 -0.27 11.54 -4.81
CA HIS A 63 -1.03 10.66 -3.93
C HIS A 63 -1.56 11.49 -2.75
N GLN A 64 -2.80 11.97 -2.87
CA GLN A 64 -3.54 12.51 -1.74
C GLN A 64 -3.79 11.38 -0.73
N HIS A 65 -3.00 11.39 0.33
CA HIS A 65 -3.20 10.62 1.54
C HIS A 65 -4.43 11.20 2.25
N SER A 66 -5.61 10.64 2.02
CA SER A 66 -6.75 10.87 2.91
C SER A 66 -6.50 10.11 4.21
N ALA A 67 -5.71 10.72 5.10
CA ALA A 67 -5.74 10.41 6.51
C ALA A 67 -7.12 10.84 7.02
N GLY A 68 -8.06 9.89 7.07
CA GLY A 68 -9.34 10.09 7.74
C GLY A 68 -9.07 10.37 9.22
N ALA A 69 -9.25 11.63 9.60
CA ALA A 69 -9.32 12.04 10.99
C ALA A 69 -10.54 11.38 11.65
N ALA A 70 -10.32 10.88 12.86
CA ALA A 70 -11.35 10.37 13.75
C ALA A 70 -12.36 11.46 14.13
N CYS A 71 -13.63 11.06 14.27
CA CYS A 71 -14.62 11.47 15.28
C CYS A 71 -15.81 10.51 15.20
#